data_AF-A0A132P8P8-F1
#
_entry.id   AF-A0A132P8P8-F1
#
_cell.length_a   1.000
_cell.length_b   1.000
_cell.length_c   1.000
_cell.angle_alpha   90.00
_cell.angle_beta   90.00
_cell.angle_gamma   90.00
#
_symmetry.space_group_name_H-M   'P 1'
#
loop_
_entity.id
_entity.type
_entity.pdbx_description
1 polymer ?
#
loop_
_entity_poly.entity_id
_entity_poly.type
_entity_poly.pdbx_seq_one_letter_code
_entity_poly.pdbx_strand_id
1 'polypeptide(L)'
;MYKNLILYRNELKNKVLPKYKILGIVTEIILSKELFQKNVDLKPFLENVFGVSYKDYVMRSRTMILARTNRLINESSEEKQSEYRKKLNIYIVEMIEKSSNSQNNKTEKNLFSGWVD
;
A
#
# COMPACT_ATOMS: atom_id res chain seq x y z
N MET A 1 -7.56 -8.80 -0.54
CA MET A 1 -6.65 -7.82 0.09
C MET A 1 -7.26 -6.98 1.23
N TYR A 2 -8.52 -6.51 1.16
CA TYR A 2 -9.09 -5.54 2.12
C TYR A 2 -8.92 -5.88 3.61
N LYS A 3 -9.18 -7.13 4.02
CA LYS A 3 -8.97 -7.59 5.41
C LYS A 3 -7.51 -7.42 5.88
N ASN A 4 -6.55 -7.70 5.00
CA ASN A 4 -5.12 -7.53 5.29
C ASN A 4 -4.76 -6.06 5.49
N LEU A 5 -5.33 -5.14 4.70
CA LEU A 5 -5.13 -3.70 4.90
C LEU A 5 -5.57 -3.23 6.29
N ILE A 6 -6.71 -3.73 6.79
CA ILE A 6 -7.19 -3.43 8.14
C ILE A 6 -6.20 -3.95 9.20
N LEU A 7 -5.69 -5.18 9.02
CA LEU A 7 -4.68 -5.76 9.90
C LEU A 7 -3.39 -4.93 9.90
N TYR A 8 -2.86 -4.59 8.72
CA TYR A 8 -1.66 -3.78 8.57
C TYR A 8 -1.82 -2.40 9.21
N ARG A 9 -2.97 -1.74 9.01
CA ARG A 9 -3.29 -0.46 9.66
C ARG A 9 -3.20 -0.58 11.18
N ASN A 10 -3.75 -1.63 11.76
CA ASN A 10 -3.74 -1.84 13.21
C ASN A 10 -2.31 -2.08 13.73
N GLU A 11 -1.50 -2.88 13.03
CA GLU A 11 -0.07 -3.08 13.35
C GLU A 11 0.71 -1.77 13.30
N LEU A 12 0.48 -0.96 12.27
CA LEU A 12 1.17 0.33 12.06
C LEU A 12 0.72 1.44 13.01
N LYS A 13 -0.30 1.24 13.86
CA LYS A 13 -0.62 2.17 14.96
C LYS A 13 0.38 2.07 16.11
N ASN A 14 1.06 0.93 16.26
CA ASN A 14 2.04 0.73 17.32
C ASN A 14 3.25 1.63 17.12
N LYS A 15 3.55 2.50 18.10
CA LYS A 15 4.64 3.49 18.03
C LYS A 15 6.00 2.83 17.84
N VAL A 16 6.22 1.71 18.52
CA VAL A 16 7.40 0.85 18.39
C VAL A 16 6.98 -0.37 17.59
N LEU A 17 7.42 -0.43 16.33
CA LEU A 17 7.14 -1.54 15.44
C LEU A 17 8.47 -2.12 14.95
N PRO A 18 8.74 -3.42 15.17
CA PRO A 18 9.94 -4.06 14.67
C PRO A 18 10.07 -3.92 13.14
N LYS A 19 11.28 -3.64 12.67
CA LYS A 19 11.59 -3.41 11.25
C LYS A 19 11.07 -4.52 10.33
N TYR A 20 11.16 -5.79 10.75
CA TYR A 20 10.69 -6.92 9.93
C TYR A 20 9.19 -6.86 9.63
N LYS A 21 8.37 -6.27 10.52
CA LYS A 21 6.93 -6.09 10.26
C LYS A 21 6.69 -5.05 9.16
N ILE A 22 7.45 -3.96 9.16
CA ILE A 22 7.40 -2.95 8.09
C ILE A 22 7.78 -3.61 6.76
N LEU A 23 8.90 -4.33 6.72
CA LEU A 23 9.37 -5.04 5.53
C LEU A 23 8.33 -6.05 5.01
N GLY A 24 7.70 -6.82 5.91
CA GLY A 24 6.65 -7.78 5.55
C GLY A 24 5.42 -7.10 4.94
N ILE A 25 4.91 -6.04 5.58
CA ILE A 25 3.75 -5.28 5.09
C ILE A 25 4.04 -4.67 3.72
N VAL A 26 5.21 -4.05 3.55
CA VAL A 26 5.62 -3.44 2.27
C VAL A 26 5.76 -4.51 1.18
N THR A 27 6.27 -5.69 1.53
CA THR A 27 6.38 -6.82 0.61
C THR A 27 5.01 -7.26 0.09
N GLU A 28 4.06 -7.49 1.01
CA GLU A 28 2.69 -7.87 0.67
C GLU A 28 1.99 -6.81 -0.22
N ILE A 29 2.18 -5.52 0.10
CA ILE A 29 1.60 -4.41 -0.65
C ILE A 29 2.20 -4.32 -2.07
N ILE A 30 3.53 -4.35 -2.21
CA ILE A 30 4.20 -4.25 -3.52
C ILE A 30 3.84 -5.45 -4.41
N LEU A 31 3.76 -6.66 -3.85
CA LEU A 31 3.48 -7.86 -4.63
C LEU A 31 2.00 -7.97 -5.04
N SER A 32 1.08 -7.35 -4.31
CA SER A 32 -0.35 -7.45 -4.54
C SER A 32 -0.79 -6.95 -5.92
N LYS A 33 -1.27 -7.88 -6.76
CA LYS A 33 -1.92 -7.57 -8.04
C LYS A 33 -3.34 -7.02 -7.87
N GLU A 34 -3.96 -7.24 -6.72
CA GLU A 34 -5.25 -6.65 -6.38
C GLU A 34 -5.14 -5.15 -6.10
N LEU A 35 -4.03 -4.70 -5.47
CA LEU A 35 -3.78 -3.28 -5.24
C LEU A 35 -3.18 -2.58 -6.45
N PHE A 36 -2.21 -3.22 -7.10
CA PHE A 36 -1.48 -2.66 -8.22
C PHE A 36 -1.50 -3.65 -9.38
N GLN A 37 -2.37 -3.41 -10.34
CA GLN A 37 -2.50 -4.28 -11.50
C GLN A 37 -1.22 -4.22 -12.35
N LYS A 38 -0.66 -3.03 -12.55
CA LYS A 38 0.57 -2.78 -13.30
C LYS A 38 1.65 -2.24 -12.37
N ASN A 39 2.92 -2.46 -12.73
CA ASN A 39 4.03 -1.94 -11.94
C ASN A 39 4.08 -0.40 -11.95
N VAL A 40 3.55 0.25 -12.98
CA VAL A 40 3.48 1.71 -13.06
C VAL A 40 2.58 2.29 -11.97
N ASP A 41 1.58 1.52 -11.54
CA ASP A 41 0.62 1.93 -10.50
C ASP A 41 1.28 2.00 -9.12
N LEU A 42 2.48 1.43 -8.95
CA LEU A 42 3.27 1.53 -7.71
C LEU A 42 3.95 2.90 -7.56
N LYS A 43 4.07 3.71 -8.62
CA LYS A 43 4.79 4.99 -8.55
C LYS A 43 4.27 5.91 -7.43
N PRO A 44 2.95 6.18 -7.32
CA PRO A 44 2.45 7.04 -6.24
C PRO A 44 2.70 6.45 -4.85
N PHE A 45 2.65 5.13 -4.70
CA PHE A 45 2.97 4.47 -3.43
C PHE A 45 4.44 4.69 -3.04
N LEU A 46 5.37 4.46 -3.97
CA LEU A 46 6.81 4.62 -3.74
C LEU A 46 7.17 6.07 -3.39
N GLU A 47 6.57 7.03 -4.09
CA GLU A 47 6.80 8.45 -3.87
C GLU A 47 6.16 8.93 -2.55
N ASN A 48 4.88 8.63 -2.31
CA ASN A 48 4.17 9.13 -1.13
C ASN A 48 4.71 8.52 0.17
N VAL A 49 5.10 7.24 0.14
CA VAL A 49 5.53 6.53 1.35
C VAL A 49 7.03 6.67 1.59
N PHE A 50 7.85 6.50 0.55
CA PHE A 50 9.31 6.43 0.70
C PHE A 50 10.04 7.64 0.09
N GLY A 51 9.36 8.49 -0.66
CA GLY A 51 9.98 9.65 -1.33
C GLY A 51 10.95 9.24 -2.43
N VAL A 52 10.72 8.10 -3.09
CA VAL A 52 11.63 7.59 -4.13
C VAL A 52 10.92 7.40 -5.46
N SER A 53 11.67 7.67 -6.52
CA SER A 53 11.32 7.34 -7.90
C SER A 53 12.40 6.42 -8.48
N TYR A 54 12.01 5.28 -9.00
CA TYR A 54 12.94 4.36 -9.63
C TYR A 54 12.98 4.53 -11.15
N LYS A 55 14.17 4.27 -11.71
CA LYS A 55 14.39 4.22 -13.15
C LYS A 55 13.53 3.15 -13.81
N ASP A 56 13.23 3.32 -15.09
CA ASP A 56 12.32 2.42 -15.83
C ASP A 56 12.74 0.95 -15.78
N TYR A 57 14.05 0.66 -15.84
CA TYR A 57 14.51 -0.72 -15.77
C TYR A 57 14.13 -1.40 -14.44
N VAL A 58 14.12 -0.66 -13.32
CA VAL A 58 13.65 -1.17 -12.03
C VAL A 58 12.14 -1.38 -12.07
N MET A 59 11.41 -0.39 -12.58
CA MET A 59 9.95 -0.42 -12.66
C MET A 59 9.39 -1.54 -13.56
N ARG A 60 10.21 -2.09 -14.48
CA ARG A 60 9.83 -3.24 -15.32
C ARG A 60 9.60 -4.53 -14.52
N SER A 61 10.22 -4.69 -13.35
CA SER A 61 10.07 -5.91 -12.54
C SER A 61 9.58 -5.60 -11.12
N ARG A 62 8.45 -6.22 -10.74
CA ARG A 62 7.85 -6.07 -9.42
C ARG A 62 8.78 -6.55 -8.30
N THR A 63 9.53 -7.63 -8.54
CA THR A 63 10.52 -8.14 -7.57
C THR A 63 11.73 -7.23 -7.47
N MET A 64 12.10 -6.52 -8.55
CA MET A 64 13.19 -5.55 -8.51
C MET A 64 12.79 -4.26 -7.76
N ILE A 65 11.56 -3.79 -7.96
CA ILE A 65 10.96 -2.71 -7.15
C ILE A 65 11.00 -3.12 -5.67
N LEU A 66 10.48 -4.31 -5.35
CA LEU A 66 10.48 -4.86 -3.99
C LEU A 66 11.88 -4.89 -3.38
N ALA A 67 12.85 -5.48 -4.08
CA ALA A 67 14.22 -5.62 -3.59
C ALA A 67 14.86 -4.25 -3.31
N ARG A 68 14.67 -3.28 -4.22
CA ARG A 68 15.18 -1.92 -4.06
C ARG A 68 14.52 -1.20 -2.87
N THR A 69 13.21 -1.33 -2.72
CA THR A 69 12.48 -0.70 -1.60
C THR A 69 12.82 -1.34 -0.26
N ASN A 70 12.89 -2.66 -0.18
CA ASN A 70 13.29 -3.34 1.06
C ASN A 70 14.72 -3.00 1.46
N ARG A 71 15.64 -2.90 0.50
CA ARG A 71 17.01 -2.44 0.75
C ARG A 71 17.03 -1.01 1.31
N LEU A 72 16.29 -0.09 0.69
CA LEU A 72 16.14 1.29 1.17
C LEU A 72 15.64 1.34 2.63
N ILE A 73 14.60 0.56 2.96
CA ILE A 73 14.07 0.50 4.33
C ILE A 73 15.11 -0.08 5.28
N ASN A 74 15.80 -1.15 4.88
CA ASN A 74 16.76 -1.85 5.73
C ASN A 74 17.99 -1.00 6.07
N GLU A 75 18.46 -0.18 5.13
CA GLU A 75 19.62 0.71 5.26
C GLU A 75 19.27 2.07 5.92
N SER A 76 17.99 2.34 6.19
CA SER A 76 17.54 3.62 6.76
C SER A 76 17.67 3.68 8.29
N SER A 77 17.87 4.88 8.84
CA SER A 77 17.90 5.13 10.29
C SER A 77 16.54 4.82 10.95
N GLU A 78 16.54 4.60 12.27
CA GLU A 78 15.29 4.36 13.02
C GLU A 78 14.27 5.50 12.88
N GLU A 79 14.75 6.74 12.86
CA GLU A 79 13.92 7.93 12.63
C GLU A 79 13.23 7.87 11.27
N LYS A 80 13.99 7.50 10.23
CA LYS A 80 13.46 7.38 8.87
C LYS A 80 12.50 6.19 8.73
N GLN A 81 12.79 5.07 9.38
CA GLN A 81 11.86 3.94 9.46
C GLN A 81 10.54 4.33 10.16
N SER A 82 10.62 5.15 11.22
CA SER A 82 9.44 5.70 11.90
C SER A 82 8.64 6.64 11.00
N GLU A 83 9.31 7.46 10.18
CA GLU A 83 8.66 8.28 9.15
C GLU A 83 7.95 7.40 8.11
N TYR A 84 8.63 6.40 7.54
CA TYR A 84 8.04 5.46 6.59
C TYR A 84 6.84 4.73 7.18
N ARG A 85 6.91 4.30 8.45
CA ARG A 85 5.79 3.66 9.16
C ARG A 85 4.56 4.58 9.20
N LYS A 86 4.75 5.86 9.53
CA LYS A 86 3.65 6.85 9.58
C LYS A 86 3.05 7.08 8.19
N LYS A 87 3.88 7.32 7.17
CA LYS A 87 3.42 7.53 5.80
C LYS A 87 2.72 6.29 5.23
N LEU A 88 3.23 5.10 5.52
CA LEU A 88 2.61 3.83 5.15
C LEU A 88 1.23 3.65 5.80
N ASN A 89 1.09 4.04 7.08
CA ASN A 89 -0.20 4.00 7.77
C ASN A 89 -1.22 4.92 7.08
N ILE A 90 -0.84 6.17 6.78
CA ILE A 90 -1.69 7.14 6.08
C ILE A 90 -2.13 6.58 4.72
N TYR A 91 -1.19 6.08 3.93
CA TYR A 91 -1.47 5.52 2.61
C TYR A 91 -2.44 4.32 2.68
N ILE A 92 -2.29 3.44 3.68
CA ILE A 92 -3.20 2.30 3.88
C ILE A 92 -4.60 2.77 4.30
N VAL A 93 -4.72 3.80 5.14
CA VAL A 93 -6.01 4.37 5.51
C VAL A 93 -6.74 4.90 4.27
N GLU A 94 -6.05 5.66 3.42
CA GLU A 94 -6.62 6.16 2.16
C GLU A 94 -7.06 5.02 1.23
N MET A 95 -6.29 3.92 1.15
CA MET A 95 -6.68 2.74 0.35
C MET A 95 -7.95 2.07 0.88
N ILE A 96 -8.10 1.98 2.20
CA ILE A 96 -9.30 1.42 2.85
C ILE A 96 -10.52 2.30 2.51
N GLU A 97 -10.40 3.62 2.67
CA GLU A 97 -11.49 4.56 2.39
C GLU A 97 -11.97 4.50 0.93
N LYS A 98 -11.02 4.50 -0.02
CA LYS A 98 -11.32 4.34 -1.45
C LYS A 98 -12.03 3.01 -1.75
N SER A 99 -11.65 1.93 -1.07
CA SER A 99 -12.26 0.61 -1.23
C SER A 99 -13.69 0.58 -0.71
N SER A 100 -13.95 1.19 0.44
CA SER A 100 -15.28 1.27 1.06
C SER A 100 -16.25 2.11 0.22
N ASN A 101 -15.83 3.28 -0.25
CA ASN A 101 -16.67 4.14 -1.10
C ASN A 101 -17.03 3.47 -2.43
N SER A 102 -16.10 2.69 -2.99
CA SER A 102 -16.37 1.91 -4.22
C SER A 102 -17.38 0.79 -4.01
N GLN A 103 -17.50 0.23 -2.80
CA GLN A 103 -18.53 -0.76 -2.48
C GLN A 103 -19.91 -0.09 -2.33
N ASN A 104 -19.99 1.03 -1.59
CA ASN A 104 -21.25 1.75 -1.39
C ASN A 104 -21.89 2.18 -2.73
N ASN A 105 -21.09 2.71 -3.66
CA ASN A 105 -21.57 3.12 -4.99
C ASN A 105 -22.05 1.95 -5.88
N LYS A 106 -21.55 0.72 -5.66
CA LYS A 106 -22.04 -0.47 -6.36
C LYS A 106 -23.36 -0.96 -5.78
N THR A 107 -23.53 -0.88 -4.47
CA THR A 107 -24.78 -1.25 -3.79
C THR A 107 -25.93 -0.33 -4.21
N GLU A 108 -25.68 0.97 -4.31
CA GLU A 108 -26.69 1.93 -4.81
C GLU A 108 -27.09 1.67 -6.26
N LYS A 109 -26.14 1.43 -7.18
CA LYS A 109 -26.45 1.13 -8.58
C LYS A 109 -27.26 -0.15 -8.76
N ASN A 110 -26.99 -1.19 -7.96
CA ASN A 110 -27.74 -2.44 -7.99
C ASN A 110 -29.14 -2.31 -7.34
N LEU A 111 -29.31 -1.37 -6.40
CA LEU A 111 -30.61 -1.12 -5.77
C LEU A 111 -31.58 -0.45 -6.75
N PHE A 112 -31.11 0.50 -7.56
CA PHE A 112 -31.94 1.19 -8.56
C PHE A 112 -32.26 0.34 -9.81
N SER A 113 -31.46 -0.68 -10.14
CA SER A 113 -31.72 -1.55 -11.30
C SER A 113 -32.88 -2.52 -11.11
N GLY A 114 -33.37 -2.73 -9.89
CA GLY A 114 -34.50 -3.62 -9.60
C GLY A 114 -35.89 -2.95 -9.57
N TRP A 115 -35.95 -1.63 -9.77
CA TRP A 115 -37.21 -0.85 -9.79
C TRP A 115 -37.67 -0.49 -11.21
N VAL A 116 -36.88 -0.82 -12.22
CA VAL A 116 -37.19 -0.58 -13.63
C VAL A 116 -37.38 -1.95 -14.29
N ASP A 117 -38.49 -2.60 -13.97
CA ASP A 117 -39.18 -3.61 -14.77
C ASP A 117 -40.69 -3.54 -14.42
#